data_AF-A0A2D7RBZ2-F1
#
_entry.id   AF-A0A2D7RBZ2-F1
#
_cell.length_a   1.000
_cell.length_b   1.000
_cell.length_c   1.000
_cell.angle_alpha   90.00
_cell.angle_beta   90.00
_cell.angle_gamma   90.00
#
_symmetry.space_group_name_H-M   'P 1'
#
loop_
_entity.id
_entity.type
_entity.pdbx_description
1 polymer ?
#
loop_
_entity_poly.entity_id
_entity_poly.type
_entity_poly.pdbx_seq_one_letter_code
_entity_poly.pdbx_strand_id
1 'polypeptide(L)'
;MPTREGIIFSKFQTAVEVIRVKSVRLEKLDRPPVVLFDWLDPLFDVGHRSAEIIYLAGDFCFGSEKGPSQRRTWVQLTEAMPDIIFAALYAFTVARSQRDVKSCIQSSGFPSLHRAYDTKVFLVDGNAYFSHPSPRLVYASKIMAQVMSRLLM
;
A
#
# COMPACT_ATOMS: atom_id res chain seq x y z
N MET A 1 3.64 -27.99 10.64
CA MET A 1 2.98 -26.75 11.12
C MET A 1 3.89 -25.57 10.77
N PRO A 2 3.75 -24.87 9.62
CA PRO A 2 4.67 -23.81 9.29
C PRO A 2 4.18 -22.47 9.87
N THR A 3 5.00 -21.90 10.74
CA THR A 3 5.06 -20.48 11.11
C THR A 3 5.15 -19.63 9.84
N ARG A 4 4.09 -18.89 9.51
CA ARG A 4 4.08 -17.96 8.36
C ARG A 4 4.31 -16.53 8.85
N GLU A 5 5.59 -16.20 8.96
CA GLU A 5 6.08 -14.84 9.16
C GLU A 5 5.72 -14.01 7.92
N GLY A 6 5.15 -12.82 8.15
CA GLY A 6 4.80 -11.89 7.09
C GLY A 6 6.00 -11.16 6.56
N ILE A 7 6.35 -11.41 5.30
CA ILE A 7 7.42 -10.71 4.61
C ILE A 7 6.84 -9.44 3.99
N ILE A 8 7.34 -8.28 4.41
CA ILE A 8 7.07 -6.96 3.82
C ILE A 8 8.32 -6.57 3.03
N PHE A 9 8.17 -6.15 1.77
CA PHE A 9 9.30 -5.67 0.95
C PHE A 9 9.34 -4.14 1.00
N SER A 10 10.37 -3.57 1.63
CA SER A 10 10.58 -2.12 1.68
C SER A 10 11.59 -1.65 0.63
N LYS A 11 11.37 -0.42 0.13
CA LYS A 11 12.20 0.41 -0.78
C LYS A 11 12.96 -0.34 -1.87
N PHE A 12 12.53 -0.15 -3.13
CA PHE A 12 13.29 -0.55 -4.32
C PHE A 12 14.51 0.34 -4.62
N GLN A 13 15.31 0.65 -3.59
CA GLN A 13 16.73 0.95 -3.71
C GLN A 13 17.44 0.34 -2.50
N THR A 14 17.82 -0.94 -2.64
CA THR A 14 18.81 -1.65 -1.81
C THR A 14 18.43 -1.92 -0.34
N ALA A 15 18.45 -3.20 0.04
CA ALA A 15 18.31 -3.78 1.39
C ALA A 15 16.87 -3.90 1.96
N VAL A 16 16.41 -5.15 2.06
CA VAL A 16 15.18 -5.56 2.73
C VAL A 16 15.40 -5.55 4.25
N GLU A 17 14.67 -4.71 4.99
CA GLU A 17 14.58 -4.82 6.45
C GLU A 17 13.32 -5.60 6.85
N VAL A 18 13.50 -6.62 7.69
CA VAL A 18 12.40 -7.34 8.33
C VAL A 18 11.96 -6.56 9.57
N ILE A 19 10.73 -6.06 9.55
CA ILE A 19 10.16 -5.28 10.64
C ILE A 19 9.28 -6.16 11.54
N ARG A 20 9.59 -6.23 12.84
CA ARG A 20 8.70 -6.84 13.84
C ARG A 20 7.51 -5.92 14.13
N VAL A 21 6.30 -6.36 13.79
CA VAL A 21 5.06 -5.61 14.04
C VAL A 21 4.75 -5.52 15.53
N LYS A 22 4.92 -4.33 16.11
CA LYS A 22 4.25 -3.91 17.35
C LYS A 22 3.07 -3.03 16.95
N SER A 23 1.93 -3.16 17.62
CA SER A 23 0.77 -2.29 17.36
C SER A 23 1.18 -0.83 17.57
N VAL A 24 1.19 -0.02 16.50
CA VAL A 24 1.42 1.43 16.57
C VAL A 24 0.11 2.12 16.26
N ARG A 25 -0.34 3.02 17.14
CA ARG A 25 -1.48 3.89 16.89
C ARG A 25 -0.93 5.27 16.51
N LEU A 26 -1.09 5.65 15.24
CA LEU A 26 -0.80 7.01 14.79
C LEU A 26 -1.97 7.93 15.17
N GLU A 27 -1.64 9.08 15.77
CA GLU A 27 -2.61 10.16 15.97
C GLU A 27 -3.11 10.67 14.62
N LYS A 28 -4.32 11.24 14.59
CA LYS A 28 -4.97 11.62 13.32
C LYS A 28 -4.19 12.70 12.55
N LEU A 29 -3.46 13.57 13.27
CA LEU A 29 -2.65 14.63 12.68
C LEU A 29 -1.35 14.12 12.03
N ASP A 30 -0.90 12.91 12.39
CA ASP A 30 0.38 12.31 11.97
C ASP A 30 0.17 11.19 10.93
N ARG A 31 -0.95 11.18 10.21
CA ARG A 31 -1.21 10.15 9.19
C ARG A 31 -0.85 10.69 7.81
N PRO A 32 0.17 10.12 7.13
CA PRO A 32 0.50 10.56 5.79
C PRO A 32 -0.64 10.19 4.81
N PRO A 33 -0.87 10.98 3.75
CA PRO A 33 -1.79 10.63 2.67
C PRO A 33 -1.31 9.37 1.96
N VAL A 34 -2.18 8.36 1.89
CA VAL A 34 -1.85 7.02 1.39
C VAL A 34 -2.80 6.60 0.27
N VAL A 35 -2.26 5.89 -0.72
CA VAL A 35 -3.05 5.16 -1.72
C VAL A 35 -2.77 3.66 -1.61
N LEU A 36 -3.81 2.85 -1.77
CA LEU A 36 -3.72 1.40 -1.83
C LEU A 36 -4.28 0.90 -3.17
N PHE A 37 -3.45 0.17 -3.91
CA PHE A 37 -3.81 -0.44 -5.19
C PHE A 37 -3.80 -1.96 -5.10
N ASP A 38 -4.76 -2.57 -5.77
CA ASP A 38 -4.80 -4.02 -6.01
C ASP A 38 -4.41 -4.42 -7.44
N TRP A 39 -4.28 -3.43 -8.33
CA TRP A 39 -3.77 -3.59 -9.69
C TRP A 39 -3.01 -2.33 -10.11
N LEU A 40 -1.93 -2.50 -10.89
CA LEU A 40 -1.02 -1.39 -11.23
C LEU A 40 -1.02 -0.97 -12.70
N ASP A 41 -1.54 -1.81 -13.61
CA ASP A 41 -1.62 -1.46 -15.03
C ASP A 41 -2.89 -1.98 -15.72
N PRO A 42 -3.95 -1.16 -15.80
CA PRO A 42 -4.02 0.23 -15.35
C PRO A 42 -4.23 0.33 -13.83
N LEU A 43 -3.87 1.44 -13.19
CA LEU A 43 -4.02 1.60 -11.73
C LEU A 43 -5.47 1.38 -11.29
N PHE A 44 -5.73 0.43 -10.39
CA PHE A 44 -7.03 0.23 -9.74
C PHE A 44 -6.88 0.32 -8.22
N ASP A 45 -7.67 1.20 -7.62
CA ASP A 45 -7.80 1.26 -6.17
C ASP A 45 -8.59 0.08 -5.62
N VAL A 46 -8.56 -0.07 -4.31
CA VAL A 46 -9.20 -1.17 -3.60
C VAL A 46 -10.71 -0.98 -3.36
N GLY A 47 -11.31 0.16 -3.75
CA GLY A 47 -12.73 0.46 -3.51
C GLY A 47 -13.14 0.33 -2.04
N HIS A 48 -14.36 -0.15 -1.77
CA HIS A 48 -14.91 -0.39 -0.41
C HIS A 48 -14.16 -1.48 0.35
N ARG A 49 -13.35 -2.30 -0.34
CA ARG A 49 -12.55 -3.38 0.27
C ARG A 49 -11.46 -2.84 1.19
N SER A 50 -11.27 -1.52 1.21
CA SER A 50 -10.39 -0.83 2.12
C SER A 50 -11.07 -0.23 3.33
N ALA A 51 -12.39 -0.24 3.51
CA ALA A 51 -13.02 0.50 4.62
C ALA A 51 -12.46 0.14 6.03
N GLU A 52 -12.26 -1.14 6.32
CA GLU A 52 -11.62 -1.58 7.58
C GLU A 52 -10.12 -1.27 7.66
N ILE A 53 -9.41 -1.27 6.52
CA ILE A 53 -7.97 -0.94 6.45
C ILE A 53 -7.77 0.58 6.54
N ILE A 54 -8.65 1.37 5.89
CA ILE A 54 -8.73 2.83 5.89
C ILE A 54 -8.83 3.33 7.31
N TYR A 55 -9.79 2.77 8.05
CA TYR A 55 -10.03 3.21 9.41
C TYR A 55 -8.81 3.02 10.33
N LEU A 56 -8.02 1.96 10.09
CA LEU A 56 -6.96 1.54 10.99
C LEU A 56 -5.55 2.02 10.59
N ALA A 57 -5.28 2.24 9.31
CA ALA A 57 -3.91 2.46 8.83
C ALA A 57 -3.55 3.94 8.65
N GLY A 58 -4.32 4.75 7.93
CA GLY A 58 -3.89 6.08 7.47
C GLY A 58 -5.02 6.94 6.91
N ASP A 59 -4.69 8.10 6.36
CA ASP A 59 -5.65 8.91 5.59
C ASP A 59 -5.54 8.54 4.11
N PHE A 60 -6.59 7.94 3.55
CA PHE A 60 -6.53 7.38 2.21
C PHE A 60 -7.00 8.40 1.17
N CYS A 61 -6.17 8.66 0.16
CA CYS A 61 -6.54 9.60 -0.91
C CYS A 61 -7.69 9.08 -1.78
N PHE A 62 -7.82 7.75 -1.90
CA PHE A 62 -8.85 7.08 -2.69
C PHE A 62 -9.48 5.94 -1.91
N GLY A 63 -10.75 5.66 -2.23
CA GLY A 63 -11.58 4.68 -1.54
C GLY A 63 -12.52 5.37 -0.56
N SER A 64 -13.75 5.61 -0.99
CA SER A 64 -14.83 5.96 -0.06
C SER A 64 -15.44 4.69 0.53
N GLU A 65 -16.09 4.81 1.67
CA GLU A 65 -16.75 3.70 2.38
C GLU A 65 -17.82 2.95 1.54
N LYS A 66 -18.13 3.36 0.30
CA LYS A 66 -19.32 2.90 -0.46
C LYS A 66 -19.16 2.73 -1.98
N GLY A 67 -18.02 2.26 -2.51
CA GLY A 67 -17.86 2.06 -3.97
C GLY A 67 -17.05 0.81 -4.39
N PRO A 68 -17.25 0.24 -5.58
CA PRO A 68 -16.35 -0.80 -6.11
C PRO A 68 -14.97 -0.21 -6.43
N SER A 69 -13.97 -1.08 -6.65
CA SER A 69 -12.66 -0.70 -7.17
C SER A 69 -12.79 0.21 -8.38
N GLN A 70 -12.05 1.33 -8.38
CA GLN A 70 -12.06 2.31 -9.45
C GLN A 70 -10.70 2.39 -10.13
N ARG A 71 -10.73 2.52 -11.46
CA ARG A 71 -9.54 2.85 -12.24
C ARG A 71 -9.11 4.28 -11.90
N ARG A 72 -7.82 4.46 -11.65
CA ARG A 72 -7.20 5.76 -11.37
C ARG A 72 -6.23 6.16 -12.48
N THR A 73 -6.07 7.45 -12.68
CA THR A 73 -5.09 8.02 -13.61
C THR A 73 -3.91 8.61 -12.84
N TRP A 74 -2.74 8.67 -13.48
CA TRP A 74 -1.58 9.34 -12.88
C TRP A 74 -1.83 10.82 -12.54
N VAL A 75 -2.70 11.49 -13.30
CA VAL A 75 -3.15 12.86 -13.00
C VAL A 75 -3.89 12.90 -11.66
N GLN A 76 -4.87 12.00 -11.46
CA GLN A 76 -5.58 11.90 -10.19
C GLN A 76 -4.62 11.59 -9.03
N LEU A 77 -3.64 10.71 -9.21
CA LEU A 77 -2.63 10.44 -8.18
C LEU A 77 -1.82 11.69 -7.85
N THR A 78 -1.47 12.49 -8.86
CA THR A 78 -0.69 13.72 -8.66
C THR A 78 -1.52 14.74 -7.86
N GLU A 79 -2.79 14.92 -8.21
CA GLU A 79 -3.74 15.80 -7.49
C GLU A 79 -3.99 15.33 -6.05
N ALA A 80 -3.96 14.02 -5.81
CA ALA A 80 -4.10 13.41 -4.50
C ALA A 80 -2.87 13.57 -3.59
N MET A 81 -1.71 13.89 -4.16
CA MET A 81 -0.45 14.14 -3.44
C MET A 81 -0.10 13.05 -2.40
N PRO A 82 -0.10 11.74 -2.76
CA PRO A 82 0.18 10.69 -1.81
C PRO A 82 1.66 10.68 -1.42
N ASP A 83 1.91 10.62 -0.13
CA ASP A 83 3.25 10.32 0.40
C ASP A 83 3.61 8.85 0.13
N ILE A 84 2.59 7.97 0.17
CA ILE A 84 2.79 6.52 0.14
C ILE A 84 1.80 5.84 -0.79
N ILE A 85 2.31 4.93 -1.62
CA ILE A 85 1.53 3.96 -2.39
C ILE A 85 1.82 2.56 -1.83
N PHE A 86 0.78 1.86 -1.40
CA PHE A 86 0.84 0.43 -1.12
C PHE A 86 0.30 -0.36 -2.32
N ALA A 87 1.05 -1.37 -2.76
CA ALA A 87 0.60 -2.35 -3.73
C ALA A 87 0.24 -3.65 -3.00
N ALA A 88 -1.06 -3.98 -2.93
CA ALA A 88 -1.59 -5.21 -2.35
C ALA A 88 -2.17 -6.11 -3.44
N LEU A 89 -1.27 -6.67 -4.26
CA LEU A 89 -1.67 -7.45 -5.44
C LEU A 89 -2.06 -8.88 -5.03
N TYR A 90 -3.34 -9.08 -4.76
CA TYR A 90 -3.86 -10.36 -4.25
C TYR A 90 -4.00 -11.45 -5.33
N ALA A 91 -3.92 -11.12 -6.62
CA ALA A 91 -4.05 -12.11 -7.69
C ALA A 91 -2.74 -12.84 -8.01
N PHE A 92 -1.62 -12.44 -7.40
CA PHE A 92 -0.28 -12.81 -7.87
C PHE A 92 0.65 -13.26 -6.75
N THR A 93 1.64 -14.10 -7.11
CA THR A 93 2.74 -14.43 -6.21
C THR A 93 3.59 -13.19 -5.94
N VAL A 94 4.24 -13.13 -4.78
CA VAL A 94 5.16 -12.04 -4.41
C VAL A 94 6.16 -11.72 -5.53
N ALA A 95 6.80 -12.73 -6.12
CA ALA A 95 7.79 -12.54 -7.18
C ALA A 95 7.18 -11.92 -8.46
N ARG A 96 5.91 -12.23 -8.76
CA ARG A 96 5.19 -11.56 -9.84
C ARG A 96 4.85 -10.12 -9.44
N SER A 97 4.34 -9.91 -8.24
CA SER A 97 3.98 -8.58 -7.73
C SER A 97 5.16 -7.61 -7.70
N GLN A 98 6.37 -8.10 -7.39
CA GLN A 98 7.62 -7.32 -7.48
C GLN A 98 7.90 -6.83 -8.91
N ARG A 99 7.66 -7.67 -9.92
CA ARG A 99 7.83 -7.29 -11.32
C ARG A 99 6.79 -6.24 -11.74
N ASP A 100 5.54 -6.42 -11.34
CA ASP A 100 4.46 -5.47 -11.66
C ASP A 100 4.73 -4.09 -11.01
N VAL A 101 5.21 -4.08 -9.75
CA VAL A 101 5.65 -2.83 -9.09
C VAL A 101 6.83 -2.21 -9.82
N LYS A 102 7.84 -3.00 -10.21
CA LYS A 102 9.00 -2.50 -10.97
C LYS A 102 8.58 -1.86 -12.29
N SER A 103 7.67 -2.50 -13.03
CA SER A 103 7.13 -1.94 -14.27
C SER A 103 6.34 -0.65 -14.01
N CYS A 104 5.54 -0.61 -12.94
CA CYS A 104 4.77 0.58 -12.55
C CYS A 104 5.68 1.78 -12.25
N ILE A 105 6.75 1.60 -11.46
CA ILE A 105 7.68 2.69 -11.14
C ILE A 105 8.53 3.15 -12.33
N GLN A 106 8.69 2.29 -13.34
CA GLN A 106 9.36 2.61 -14.60
C GLN A 106 8.41 3.20 -15.66
N SER A 107 7.11 3.22 -15.41
CA SER A 107 6.12 3.84 -16.30
C SER A 107 6.29 5.36 -16.34
N SER A 108 5.72 6.04 -17.33
CA SER A 108 5.88 7.48 -17.49
C SER A 108 5.27 8.33 -16.36
N GLY A 109 4.29 7.81 -15.63
CA GLY A 109 3.57 8.57 -14.62
C GLY A 109 4.27 8.62 -13.26
N PHE A 110 4.87 7.50 -12.81
CA PHE A 110 5.48 7.43 -11.48
C PHE A 110 6.68 8.38 -11.27
N PRO A 111 7.64 8.53 -12.21
CA PRO A 111 8.77 9.43 -12.03
C PRO A 111 8.36 10.89 -11.78
N SER A 112 7.26 11.34 -12.41
CA SER A 112 6.71 12.68 -12.20
C SER A 112 6.12 12.84 -10.81
N LEU A 113 5.33 11.85 -10.36
CA LEU A 113 4.76 11.81 -9.02
C LEU A 113 5.85 11.80 -7.94
N HIS A 114 6.83 10.91 -8.09
CA HIS A 114 7.95 10.79 -7.16
C HIS A 114 8.78 12.08 -7.10
N ARG A 115 9.04 12.74 -8.23
CA ARG A 115 9.75 14.04 -8.25
C ARG A 115 8.98 15.14 -7.53
N ALA A 116 7.64 15.14 -7.61
CA ALA A 116 6.81 16.17 -7.02
C ALA A 116 6.64 16.02 -5.50
N TYR A 117 6.52 14.78 -5.00
CA TYR A 117 6.09 14.51 -3.62
C TYR A 117 7.01 13.56 -2.83
N ASP A 118 8.15 13.11 -3.38
CA ASP A 118 8.96 12.02 -2.80
C ASP A 118 8.12 10.75 -2.51
N THR A 119 7.08 10.49 -3.31
CA THR A 119 6.15 9.38 -3.09
C THR A 119 6.90 8.05 -3.03
N LYS A 120 6.65 7.28 -1.97
CA LYS A 120 7.27 5.96 -1.73
C LYS A 120 6.30 4.84 -2.10
N VAL A 121 6.82 3.77 -2.68
CA VAL A 121 6.04 2.58 -3.04
C VAL A 121 6.43 1.40 -2.16
N PHE A 122 5.45 0.75 -1.55
CA PHE A 122 5.62 -0.46 -0.76
C PHE A 122 4.80 -1.61 -1.34
N LEU A 123 5.45 -2.76 -1.49
CA LEU A 123 4.76 -3.99 -1.85
C LEU A 123 4.39 -4.75 -0.57
N VAL A 124 3.11 -5.05 -0.42
CA VAL A 124 2.58 -5.92 0.63
C VAL A 124 2.04 -7.20 0.01
N ASP A 125 2.14 -8.32 0.74
CA ASP A 125 1.60 -9.60 0.27
C ASP A 125 0.06 -9.56 0.32
N GLY A 126 -0.55 -9.18 -0.80
CA GLY A 126 -1.99 -9.12 -0.98
C GLY A 126 -2.67 -10.47 -0.77
N ASN A 127 -2.01 -11.56 -1.18
CA ASN A 127 -2.52 -12.92 -1.04
C ASN A 127 -2.57 -13.37 0.43
N ALA A 128 -1.56 -13.00 1.22
CA ALA A 128 -1.49 -13.40 2.62
C ALA A 128 -2.39 -12.56 3.54
N TYR A 129 -2.54 -11.26 3.25
CA TYR A 129 -3.09 -10.28 4.18
C TYR A 129 -4.34 -9.54 3.71
N PHE A 130 -4.61 -9.51 2.41
CA PHE A 130 -5.71 -8.74 1.82
C PHE A 130 -6.74 -9.63 1.08
N SER A 131 -6.56 -10.96 1.09
CA SER A 131 -7.55 -11.92 0.59
C SER A 131 -8.78 -11.98 1.52
N HIS A 132 -9.98 -11.81 0.98
CA HIS A 132 -11.23 -11.82 1.75
C HIS A 132 -11.98 -13.17 1.72
N PRO A 133 -12.80 -13.46 2.75
CA PRO A 133 -12.78 -12.85 4.10
C PRO A 133 -11.68 -13.49 4.96
N SER A 134 -10.83 -12.68 5.60
CA SER A 134 -9.73 -13.20 6.42
C SER A 134 -9.52 -12.36 7.68
N PRO A 135 -9.36 -13.00 8.87
CA PRO A 135 -8.99 -12.30 10.11
C PRO A 135 -7.62 -11.60 10.03
N ARG A 136 -6.89 -11.79 8.92
CA ARG A 136 -5.60 -11.17 8.66
C ARG A 136 -5.66 -9.71 8.24
N LEU A 137 -6.85 -9.16 7.98
CA LEU A 137 -7.00 -7.75 7.63
C LEU A 137 -6.55 -6.81 8.77
N VAL A 138 -6.74 -7.23 10.02
CA VAL A 138 -6.20 -6.53 11.20
C VAL A 138 -4.66 -6.53 11.23
N TYR A 139 -4.03 -7.55 10.63
CA TYR A 139 -2.58 -7.58 10.50
C TYR A 139 -2.10 -6.70 9.35
N ALA A 140 -2.84 -6.68 8.23
CA ALA A 140 -2.59 -5.76 7.11
C ALA A 140 -2.53 -4.29 7.58
N SER A 141 -3.51 -3.86 8.38
CA SER A 141 -3.54 -2.48 8.89
C SER A 141 -2.38 -2.18 9.84
N LYS A 142 -1.99 -3.13 10.71
CA LYS A 142 -0.81 -2.97 11.59
C LYS A 142 0.50 -2.86 10.81
N ILE A 143 0.65 -3.64 9.75
CA ILE A 143 1.80 -3.58 8.84
C ILE A 143 1.91 -2.18 8.23
N MET A 144 0.80 -1.67 7.70
CA MET A 144 0.77 -0.33 7.09
C MET A 144 1.07 0.77 8.11
N ALA A 145 0.43 0.73 9.29
CA ALA A 145 0.67 1.69 10.38
C ALA A 145 2.15 1.74 10.80
N GLN A 146 2.81 0.59 10.82
CA GLN A 146 4.23 0.52 11.15
C GLN A 146 5.14 1.10 10.07
N VAL A 147 4.85 0.83 8.79
CA VAL A 147 5.57 1.44 7.66
C VAL A 147 5.45 2.95 7.71
N MET A 148 4.24 3.47 7.95
CA MET A 148 4.00 4.91 8.08
C MET A 148 4.73 5.53 9.27
N SER A 149 4.65 4.90 10.45
CA SER A 149 5.30 5.40 11.66
C SER A 149 6.82 5.57 11.52
N ARG A 150 7.49 4.67 10.78
CA ARG A 150 8.94 4.77 10.53
C ARG A 150 9.34 5.87 9.55
N LEU A 151 8.40 6.39 8.76
CA LEU A 151 8.67 7.48 7.82
C LEU A 151 8.53 8.87 8.44
N LEU A 152 7.92 8.94 9.63
CA LEU A 152 7.66 10.18 10.38
C LEU A 152 8.67 10.41 11.52
N MET A 153 9.56 9.45 11.78
CA MET A 153 10.67 9.53 12.74
C MET A 153 11.97 9.87 12.01
#